data_AF-A0A1F3GES8-F1
#
_entry.id   AF-A0A1F3GES8-F1
#
_cell.length_a   1.000
_cell.length_b   1.000
_cell.length_c   1.000
_cell.angle_alpha   90.00
_cell.angle_beta   90.00
_cell.angle_gamma   90.00
#
_symmetry.space_group_name_H-M   'P 1'
#
loop_
_entity.id
_entity.type
_entity.pdbx_description
1 polymer ?
#
loop_
_entity_poly.entity_id
_entity_poly.type
_entity_poly.pdbx_seq_one_letter_code
_entity_poly.pdbx_strand_id
1 'polypeptide(L)'
;MAKKNWMNEILGGQILLHSGILQHARFVLFLFVLVILYITINFGMESSLLIERRNQRELKHLKADFTSKSARLQYQSKRLEVEKRLLELNSTLKAPQNPPKRVIIGE
;
A
#
# COMPACT_ATOMS: atom_id res chain seq x y z
N MET A 1 -45.93 -18.22 -14.46
CA MET A 1 -45.13 -18.60 -13.27
C MET A 1 -44.17 -19.74 -13.60
N ALA A 2 -43.17 -19.55 -14.49
CA ALA A 2 -42.29 -20.64 -14.96
C ALA A 2 -40.78 -20.41 -14.69
N LYS A 3 -40.40 -19.26 -14.14
CA LYS A 3 -38.97 -18.87 -14.00
C LYS A 3 -38.28 -19.49 -12.78
N LYS A 4 -39.03 -20.01 -11.80
CA LYS A 4 -38.49 -20.55 -10.53
C LYS A 4 -37.96 -21.99 -10.66
N ASN A 5 -38.40 -22.74 -11.66
CA ASN A 5 -38.08 -24.17 -11.78
C ASN A 5 -36.71 -24.40 -12.44
N TRP A 6 -36.39 -23.61 -13.47
CA TRP A 6 -35.10 -23.64 -14.18
C TRP A 6 -33.89 -23.51 -13.25
N MET A 7 -33.96 -22.61 -12.27
CA MET A 7 -32.82 -22.35 -11.38
C MET A 7 -32.60 -23.50 -10.40
N ASN A 8 -33.70 -24.14 -9.97
CA ASN A 8 -33.66 -25.32 -9.11
C ASN A 8 -33.27 -26.58 -9.88
N GLU A 9 -33.62 -26.70 -11.16
CA GLU A 9 -33.21 -27.80 -12.05
C GLU A 9 -31.72 -27.74 -12.41
N ILE A 10 -31.16 -26.53 -12.56
CA ILE A 10 -29.72 -26.30 -12.75
C ILE A 10 -28.95 -26.59 -11.47
N LEU A 11 -29.38 -26.01 -10.34
CA LEU A 11 -28.71 -26.22 -9.05
C LEU A 11 -28.88 -27.65 -8.53
N GLY A 12 -29.98 -28.33 -8.86
CA GLY A 12 -30.29 -29.70 -8.46
C GLY A 12 -29.71 -30.79 -9.36
N GLY A 13 -28.97 -30.44 -10.42
CA GLY A 13 -28.27 -31.41 -11.28
C GLY A 13 -29.15 -32.27 -12.18
N GLN A 14 -30.46 -32.01 -12.27
CA GLN A 14 -31.37 -32.76 -13.15
C GLN A 14 -31.06 -32.54 -14.64
N ILE A 15 -30.49 -31.39 -15.00
CA ILE A 15 -30.00 -31.13 -16.36
C ILE A 15 -28.85 -32.05 -16.76
N LEU A 16 -28.00 -32.47 -15.80
CA LEU A 16 -26.92 -33.42 -16.08
C LEU A 16 -27.43 -34.85 -16.34
N LEU A 17 -28.60 -35.20 -15.81
CA LEU A 17 -29.20 -36.53 -15.94
C LEU A 17 -29.99 -36.71 -17.24
N HIS A 18 -30.59 -35.64 -17.77
CA HIS A 18 -31.50 -35.73 -18.93
C HIS A 18 -30.82 -35.49 -20.29
N SER A 19 -29.65 -34.88 -20.28
CA SER A 19 -28.83 -34.66 -21.47
C SER A 19 -27.71 -35.70 -21.53
N GLY A 20 -27.27 -36.12 -22.72
CA GLY A 20 -26.15 -37.07 -22.92
C GLY A 20 -24.79 -36.64 -22.32
N ILE A 21 -24.79 -35.61 -21.48
CA ILE A 21 -23.68 -35.07 -20.69
C ILE A 21 -23.05 -36.11 -19.76
N LEU A 22 -23.79 -37.11 -19.28
CA LEU A 22 -23.19 -38.24 -18.53
C LEU A 22 -22.15 -39.00 -19.36
N GLN A 23 -22.30 -39.05 -20.69
CA GLN A 23 -21.33 -39.67 -21.60
C GLN A 23 -20.00 -38.88 -21.64
N HIS A 24 -20.05 -37.60 -21.27
CA HIS A 24 -18.90 -36.71 -21.12
C HIS A 24 -18.70 -36.25 -19.68
N ALA A 25 -19.13 -37.03 -18.68
CA ALA A 25 -19.06 -36.66 -17.26
C ALA A 25 -17.63 -36.26 -16.82
N ARG A 26 -16.60 -36.90 -17.40
CA ARG A 26 -15.19 -36.57 -17.17
C ARG A 26 -14.84 -35.13 -17.58
N PHE A 27 -15.40 -34.66 -18.70
CA PHE A 27 -15.20 -33.29 -19.20
C PHE A 27 -15.94 -32.26 -18.34
N VAL A 28 -17.16 -32.58 -17.90
CA VAL A 28 -17.93 -31.70 -17.01
C VAL A 28 -17.26 -31.56 -15.65
N LEU A 29 -16.72 -32.65 -15.09
CA LEU A 29 -15.96 -32.62 -13.85
C LEU A 29 -14.67 -31.78 -14.00
N PHE A 30 -13.98 -31.90 -15.14
CA PHE A 30 -12.82 -31.05 -15.43
C PHE A 30 -13.17 -29.55 -15.42
N LEU A 31 -14.27 -29.15 -16.08
CA LEU A 31 -14.73 -27.76 -16.06
C LEU A 31 -15.12 -27.30 -14.65
N PHE A 32 -15.75 -28.16 -13.86
CA PHE A 32 -16.13 -27.84 -12.49
C PHE A 32 -14.90 -27.56 -11.62
N VAL A 33 -13.85 -28.38 -11.73
CA VAL A 33 -12.57 -28.14 -11.06
C VAL A 33 -11.94 -26.83 -11.54
N LEU A 34 -11.99 -26.54 -12.84
CA LEU A 34 -11.46 -25.29 -13.41
C LEU A 34 -12.18 -24.06 -12.84
N VAL A 35 -13.51 -24.12 -12.68
CA VAL A 35 -14.31 -23.03 -12.09
C VAL A 35 -13.94 -22.83 -10.62
N ILE A 36 -13.80 -23.90 -9.84
CA ILE A 36 -13.37 -23.79 -8.44
C ILE A 36 -11.98 -23.15 -8.37
N LEU A 37 -11.03 -23.64 -9.17
CA LEU A 37 -9.67 -23.11 -9.23
C LEU A 37 -9.66 -21.63 -9.61
N TYR A 38 -10.48 -21.23 -10.57
CA TYR A 38 -10.64 -19.83 -10.97
C TYR A 38 -11.14 -18.97 -9.81
N ILE A 39 -12.19 -19.40 -9.10
CA ILE A 39 -12.74 -18.67 -7.95
C ILE A 39 -11.68 -18.54 -6.85
N THR A 40 -10.94 -19.61 -6.54
CA THR A 40 -9.88 -19.59 -5.54
C THR A 40 -8.77 -18.60 -5.88
N ILE A 41 -8.29 -18.60 -7.12
CA ILE A 41 -7.25 -17.66 -7.58
C ILE A 41 -7.75 -16.21 -7.50
N ASN A 42 -8.98 -15.97 -7.97
CA ASN A 42 -9.55 -14.62 -8.00
C ASN A 42 -9.70 -14.05 -6.59
N PHE A 43 -10.17 -14.87 -5.64
CA PHE A 43 -10.33 -14.49 -4.23
C PHE A 43 -8.98 -14.14 -3.57
N GLY A 44 -7.91 -14.86 -3.89
CA GLY A 44 -6.56 -14.55 -3.41
C GLY A 44 -6.03 -13.19 -3.90
N MET A 45 -6.28 -12.86 -5.17
CA MET A 45 -5.85 -11.57 -5.75
C MET A 45 -6.54 -10.37 -5.11
N GLU A 46 -7.83 -10.49 -4.79
CA GLU A 46 -8.60 -9.37 -4.24
C GLU A 46 -8.06 -8.92 -2.87
N SER A 47 -7.72 -9.87 -2.01
CA SER A 47 -7.09 -9.57 -0.72
C SER A 47 -5.73 -8.87 -0.88
N SER A 48 -4.92 -9.30 -1.85
CA SER A 48 -3.61 -8.73 -2.14
C SER A 48 -3.71 -7.28 -2.64
N LEU A 49 -4.68 -7.00 -3.52
CA LEU A 49 -4.94 -5.66 -4.03
C LEU A 49 -5.38 -4.69 -2.92
N LEU A 50 -6.16 -5.15 -1.95
CA LEU A 50 -6.58 -4.33 -0.81
C LEU A 50 -5.40 -3.98 0.09
N ILE A 51 -4.53 -4.96 0.40
CA ILE A 51 -3.32 -4.76 1.20
C ILE A 51 -2.38 -3.78 0.48
N GLU A 52 -2.17 -3.97 -0.83
CA GLU A 52 -1.32 -3.08 -1.61
C GLU A 52 -1.83 -1.63 -1.57
N ARG A 53 -3.13 -1.41 -1.79
CA ARG A 53 -3.72 -0.07 -1.70
C ARG A 53 -3.53 0.56 -0.32
N ARG A 54 -3.63 -0.22 0.75
CA ARG A 54 -3.37 0.26 2.12
C ARG A 54 -1.91 0.64 2.30
N ASN A 55 -0.98 -0.23 1.90
CA ASN A 55 0.45 0.02 2.00
C ASN A 55 0.86 1.27 1.21
N GLN A 56 0.33 1.46 0.00
CA GLN A 56 0.59 2.65 -0.81
C GLN A 56 0.11 3.94 -0.13
N ARG A 57 -1.03 3.90 0.56
CA ARG A 57 -1.53 5.05 1.35
C ARG A 57 -0.62 5.34 2.53
N GLU A 58 -0.20 4.32 3.26
CA GLU A 58 0.71 4.46 4.41
C GLU A 58 2.07 5.02 3.98
N LEU A 59 2.64 4.53 2.87
CA LEU A 59 3.88 5.07 2.29
C LEU A 59 3.74 6.54 1.88
N LYS A 60 2.61 6.92 1.28
CA LYS A 60 2.36 8.32 0.90
C LYS A 60 2.28 9.23 2.14
N HIS A 61 1.61 8.78 3.19
CA HIS A 61 1.57 9.50 4.46
C HIS A 61 2.97 9.64 5.07
N LEU A 62 3.72 8.54 5.14
CA LEU A 62 5.06 8.55 5.73
C LEU A 62 6.03 9.46 4.95
N LYS A 63 5.93 9.47 3.62
CA LYS A 63 6.71 10.38 2.77
C LYS A 63 6.36 11.85 3.03
N ALA A 64 5.08 12.17 3.18
CA ALA A 64 4.64 13.53 3.50
C ALA A 64 5.16 13.97 4.88
N ASP A 65 5.05 13.11 5.89
CA ASP A 65 5.54 13.38 7.24
C ASP A 65 7.05 13.57 7.29
N PHE A 66 7.80 12.69 6.61
CA PHE A 66 9.26 12.82 6.48
C PHE A 66 9.63 14.16 5.84
N THR A 67 8.98 14.51 4.73
CA THR A 67 9.24 15.77 4.01
C THR A 67 8.97 16.97 4.90
N SER A 68 7.84 16.98 5.61
CA SER A 68 7.47 18.06 6.52
C SER A 68 8.44 18.20 7.70
N LYS A 69 8.80 17.09 8.35
CA LYS A 69 9.77 17.09 9.46
C LYS A 69 11.15 17.53 9.00
N SER A 70 11.61 17.04 7.84
CA SER A 70 12.89 17.43 7.25
C SER A 70 12.91 18.93 6.93
N ALA A 71 11.87 19.46 6.29
CA ALA A 71 11.75 20.88 5.99
C ALA A 71 11.76 21.74 7.27
N ARG A 72 11.07 21.30 8.33
CA ARG A 72 11.08 21.97 9.64
C ARG A 72 12.48 21.97 10.25
N LEU A 73 13.20 20.85 10.23
CA LEU A 73 14.57 20.77 10.75
C LEU A 73 15.53 21.64 9.95
N GLN A 74 15.43 21.62 8.62
CA GLN A 74 16.22 22.50 7.76
C GLN A 74 15.95 23.97 8.06
N TYR A 75 14.68 24.36 8.22
CA TYR A 75 14.32 25.72 8.62
C TYR A 75 14.95 26.10 9.97
N GLN A 76 14.85 25.21 10.97
CA GLN A 76 15.45 25.41 12.29
C GLN A 76 16.99 25.50 12.25
N SER A 77 17.65 24.80 11.33
CA SER A 77 19.11 24.86 11.17
C SER A 77 19.61 26.11 10.45
N LYS A 78 18.72 26.94 9.88
CA LYS A 78 19.15 28.18 9.20
C LYS A 78 19.81 29.11 10.21
N ARG A 79 20.99 29.64 9.86
CA ARG A 79 21.78 30.54 10.74
C ARG A 79 20.93 31.68 11.30
N LEU A 80 20.12 32.33 10.46
CA LEU A 80 19.20 33.40 10.87
C LEU A 80 18.18 32.96 11.93
N GLU A 81 17.62 31.76 11.79
CA GLU A 81 16.62 31.23 12.73
C GLU A 81 17.29 30.83 14.06
N VAL A 82 18.49 30.26 14.00
CA VAL A 82 19.31 29.96 15.18
C VAL A 82 19.69 31.24 15.93
N GLU A 83 20.13 32.28 15.21
CA GLU A 83 20.46 33.59 15.78
C GLU A 83 19.25 34.24 16.47
N LYS A 84 18.07 34.22 15.84
CA LYS A 84 16.83 34.70 16.46
C LYS A 84 16.51 33.96 17.76
N ARG A 85 16.60 32.63 17.77
CA ARG A 85 16.34 31.82 18.98
C ARG A 85 17.35 32.07 20.09
N LEU A 86 18.62 32.27 19.75
CA LEU A 86 19.65 32.61 20.72
C LEU A 86 19.37 33.97 21.38
N LEU A 87 18.88 34.96 20.61
CA LEU A 87 18.44 36.25 21.16
C LEU A 87 17.21 36.11 22.06
N GLU A 88 16.20 35.34 21.65
CA GLU A 88 15.01 35.06 22.48
C GLU A 88 15.36 34.38 23.81
N LEU A 89 16.40 33.54 23.82
CA LEU A 89 16.91 32.86 25.01
C LEU A 89 17.89 33.70 25.85
N ASN A 90 18.04 35.01 25.54
CA ASN A 90 19.02 35.91 26.17
C ASN A 90 20.47 35.40 26.12
N SER A 91 20.84 34.68 25.06
CA SER A 91 22.20 34.19 24.86
C SER A 91 23.14 35.33 24.42
N THR A 92 24.37 35.30 24.91
CA THR A 92 25.45 36.22 24.52
C THR A 92 26.25 35.75 23.29
N LEU A 93 25.90 34.59 22.73
CA LEU A 93 26.60 34.02 21.57
C LEU A 93 26.33 34.83 20.30
N LYS A 94 27.40 35.18 19.60
CA LYS A 94 27.36 35.95 18.34
C LYS A 94 27.68 35.07 17.15
N ALA A 95 27.05 35.35 16.03
CA ALA A 95 27.34 34.68 14.78
C ALA A 95 28.80 34.90 14.37
N PRO A 96 29.54 33.84 13.97
CA PRO A 96 30.90 34.00 13.49
C PRO A 96 30.90 34.76 12.15
N GLN A 97 31.61 35.89 12.13
CA GLN A 97 31.75 36.74 10.94
C GLN A 97 32.87 36.29 9.99
N ASN A 98 33.87 35.58 10.53
CA ASN A 98 34.99 35.09 9.76
C ASN A 98 34.81 33.59 9.45
N PRO A 99 35.18 33.13 8.24
CA PRO A 99 35.12 31.71 7.90
C PRO A 99 36.07 30.90 8.81
N PRO A 100 35.75 29.63 9.10
CA PRO A 100 36.60 28.77 9.90
C PRO A 100 37.96 28.61 9.23
N LYS A 101 39.03 28.89 9.97
CA LYS A 101 40.40 28.68 9.52
C LYS A 101 40.88 27.31 9.96
N ARG A 102 41.66 26.64 9.10
CA ARG A 102 42.35 25.41 9.47
C ARG A 102 43.32 25.72 10.61
N VAL A 103 43.11 25.10 11.78
CA VAL A 103 44.05 25.19 12.89
C VAL A 103 45.24 24.30 12.54
N ILE A 104 46.39 24.91 12.32
CA ILE A 104 47.66 24.19 12.19
C ILE A 104 48.27 24.24 13.58
N ILE A 105 48.30 23.10 14.25
CA ILE A 105 49.02 22.96 15.53
C ILE A 105 50.49 22.84 15.14
N GLY A 106 51.28 23.89 15.37
CA GLY A 106 52.73 23.82 15.28
C GLY A 106 53.29 23.12 16.53
N GLU A 107 54.41 22.41 16.34
CA GLU A 107 55.22 21.85 17.45
C GLU A 107 55.64 22.91 18.47
#